data_AF-A0A832HN36-F1
#
_entry.id   AF-A0A832HN36-F1
#
_cell.length_a   1.000
_cell.length_b   1.000
_cell.length_c   1.000
_cell.angle_alpha   90.00
_cell.angle_beta   90.00
_cell.angle_gamma   90.00
#
_symmetry.space_group_name_H-M   'P 1'
#
loop_
_entity.id
_entity.type
_entity.pdbx_description
1 polymer ?
#
loop_
_entity_poly.entity_id
_entity_poly.type
_entity_poly.pdbx_seq_one_letter_code
_entity_poly.pdbx_strand_id
1 'polypeptide(L)' 'MKVTVEVSDSEMQDILKYSGEKKKGPAIRRLAVDELNYRKRLEMNKKFHSGQWGIDLPTLETIRRDRPTWES' A
#
# COMPACT_ATOMS: atom_id res chain seq x y z
N MET A 1 8.44 6.74 22.96
CA MET A 1 8.32 5.44 23.64
C MET A 1 9.51 4.57 23.23
N LYS A 2 10.18 3.91 24.18
CA LYS A 2 11.30 3.00 23.91
C LYS A 2 10.83 1.57 24.21
N VAL A 3 11.10 0.65 23.29
CA VAL A 3 10.73 -0.76 23.42
C VAL A 3 12.01 -1.57 23.23
N THR A 4 12.19 -2.60 24.05
CA THR A 4 13.29 -3.56 23.92
C THR A 4 12.69 -4.85 23.37
N VAL A 5 13.32 -5.41 22.34
CA VAL A 5 12.90 -6.65 21.68
C VAL A 5 14.13 -7.52 21.47
N GLU A 6 13.91 -8.83 21.51
CA GLU A 6 14.94 -9.80 21.15
C GLU A 6 14.86 -10.05 19.63
N VAL A 7 16.00 -9.90 18.96
CA VAL A 7 16.15 -10.09 17.51
C VAL A 7 17.48 -10.78 17.32
N SER A 8 17.51 -11.86 16.54
CA SER A 8 18.75 -12.57 16.22
C SER A 8 19.67 -11.71 15.36
N ASP A 9 20.97 -12.02 15.36
CA ASP A 9 21.93 -11.30 14.52
C ASP A 9 21.65 -11.49 13.02
N SER A 10 21.18 -12.67 12.62
CA SER A 10 20.78 -12.95 11.23
C SER A 10 19.59 -12.08 10.81
N GLU A 11 18.56 -12.00 11.65
CA GLU A 11 17.41 -11.12 11.37
C GLU A 11 17.85 -9.66 11.30
N MET A 12 18.70 -9.20 12.22
CA MET A 12 19.16 -7.82 12.21
C MET A 12 19.99 -7.48 10.95
N GLN A 13 20.78 -8.42 10.43
CA GLN A 13 21.49 -8.25 9.16
C GLN A 13 20.52 -8.08 7.98
N ASP A 14 19.49 -8.92 7.91
CA ASP A 14 18.45 -8.80 6.87
C ASP A 14 17.72 -7.46 6.99
N ILE A 15 17.32 -7.07 8.20
CA ILE A 15 16.64 -5.80 8.45
C ILE A 15 17.50 -4.62 7.97
N LEU A 16 18.81 -4.59 8.28
CA LEU A 16 19.71 -3.53 7.80
C LEU A 16 19.87 -3.54 6.28
N LYS A 17 20.00 -4.72 5.67
CA LYS A 17 20.12 -4.90 4.22
C LYS A 17 18.88 -4.40 3.49
N TYR A 18 17.69 -4.80 3.92
CA TYR A 18 16.44 -4.46 3.24
C TYR A 18 15.94 -3.05 3.58
N SER A 19 16.25 -2.52 4.76
CA SER A 19 15.92 -1.13 5.08
C SER A 19 16.85 -0.12 4.43
N GLY A 20 18.06 -0.53 4.01
CA GLY A 20 19.12 0.37 3.52
C GLY A 20 19.70 1.30 4.59
N GLU A 21 19.45 1.00 5.87
CA GLU A 21 19.88 1.84 6.99
C GLU A 21 21.17 1.30 7.59
N LYS A 22 21.98 2.19 8.19
CA LYS A 22 23.25 1.80 8.86
C LYS A 22 23.09 1.50 10.35
N LYS A 23 22.02 2.00 10.97
CA LYS A 23 21.80 1.91 12.43
C LYS A 23 20.59 1.02 12.72
N LYS A 24 20.70 0.16 13.74
CA LYS A 24 19.66 -0.80 14.16
C LYS A 24 18.28 -0.14 14.39
N GLY A 25 18.26 0.96 15.17
CA GLY A 25 17.01 1.66 15.50
C GLY A 25 16.24 2.19 14.28
N PRO A 26 16.86 3.02 13.42
CA PRO A 26 16.27 3.46 12.15
C PRO A 26 15.81 2.31 11.25
N ALA A 27 16.60 1.24 11.14
CA ALA A 27 16.28 0.08 10.32
C ALA A 27 14.98 -0.61 10.78
N ILE A 28 14.89 -0.91 12.09
CA ILE A 28 13.70 -1.53 12.70
C ILE A 28 12.48 -0.62 12.56
N ARG A 29 12.66 0.69 12.81
CA ARG A 29 11.56 1.66 12.67
C ARG A 29 11.03 1.68 11.23
N ARG A 30 11.93 1.70 10.24
CA ARG A 30 11.56 1.72 8.83
C ARG A 30 10.78 0.48 8.44
N LEU A 31 11.29 -0.70 8.79
CA LEU A 31 10.61 -1.97 8.55
C LEU A 31 9.20 -1.99 9.16
N ALA A 32 9.05 -1.55 10.41
CA ALA A 32 7.75 -1.52 11.07
C ALA A 32 6.75 -0.56 10.37
N VAL A 33 7.23 0.60 9.92
CA VAL A 33 6.41 1.56 9.17
C VAL A 33 6.01 1.00 7.81
N ASP A 34 6.93 0.36 7.11
CA ASP A 34 6.69 -0.23 5.79
C ASP A 34 5.66 -1.36 5.86
N GLU A 35 5.77 -2.26 6.85
CA GLU A 35 4.78 -3.32 7.10
C GLU A 35 3.40 -2.75 7.45
N LEU A 36 3.32 -1.73 8.31
CA LEU A 36 2.06 -1.07 8.64
C LEU A 36 1.41 -0.45 7.41
N ASN A 37 2.19 0.21 6.56
CA ASN A 37 1.70 0.80 5.32
C ASN A 37 1.24 -0.26 4.32
N TYR A 38 1.98 -1.37 4.22
CA TYR A 38 1.60 -2.50 3.37
C TYR A 38 0.24 -3.07 3.77
N ARG A 39 0.02 -3.32 5.07
CA ARG A 39 -1.28 -3.82 5.57
C ARG A 39 -2.42 -2.85 5.32
N LYS A 40 -2.21 -1.54 5.54
CA LYS A 40 -3.21 -0.51 5.22
C LYS A 40 -3.57 -0.51 3.74
N ARG A 41 -2.57 -0.67 2.85
CA ARG A 41 -2.80 -0.76 1.40
C ARG A 41 -3.58 -2.03 1.04
N LEU A 42 -3.30 -3.16 1.66
CA LEU A 42 -4.06 -4.39 1.44
C LEU A 42 -5.53 -4.23 1.86
N GLU A 43 -5.78 -3.62 3.02
CA GLU A 43 -7.15 -3.37 3.49
C GLU A 43 -7.90 -2.43 2.53
N MET A 44 -7.27 -1.34 2.12
CA MET A 44 -7.83 -0.41 1.14
C MET A 44 -8.14 -1.11 -0.19
N ASN A 45 -7.19 -1.91 -0.70
CA ASN A 45 -7.35 -2.64 -1.94
C ASN A 45 -8.53 -3.62 -1.89
N LYS A 46 -8.76 -4.29 -0.75
CA LYS A 46 -9.95 -5.13 -0.54
C LYS A 46 -11.25 -4.32 -0.60
N LYS A 47 -11.29 -3.11 -0.05
CA LYS A 47 -12.47 -2.21 -0.11
C LYS A 47 -12.78 -1.75 -1.54
N PHE A 48 -11.74 -1.49 -2.33
CA PHE A 48 -11.90 -1.17 -3.76
C PHE A 48 -12.44 -2.37 -4.55
N HIS A 49 -11.83 -3.55 -4.41
CA HIS A 49 -12.26 -4.74 -5.17
C HIS A 49 -13.64 -5.28 -4.76
N SER A 50 -14.05 -5.06 -3.51
CA SER A 50 -15.41 -5.41 -3.05
C SER A 50 -16.48 -4.43 -3.53
N GLY A 51 -16.11 -3.34 -4.23
CA GLY A 51 -17.05 -2.30 -4.66
C GLY A 51 -17.56 -1.41 -3.52
N GLN A 52 -17.10 -1.62 -2.28
CA GLN A 52 -17.45 -0.76 -1.15
C GLN A 52 -16.91 0.66 -1.36
N TRP A 53 -15.69 0.77 -1.90
CA TRP A 53 -15.09 2.02 -2.33
C TRP A 53 -15.01 2.01 -3.86
N GLY A 54 -16.00 2.61 -4.49
CA GLY A 54 -16.05 2.87 -5.92
C GLY A 54 -16.78 4.19 -6.17
N ILE A 55 -16.43 4.88 -7.26
CA ILE A 55 -17.31 5.91 -7.82
C ILE A 55 -18.24 5.19 -8.78
N ASP A 56 -19.53 5.45 -8.64
CA ASP A 56 -20.51 5.01 -9.60
C ASP A 56 -20.27 5.79 -10.90
N LEU A 57 -19.60 5.15 -11.85
CA LEU A 57 -19.28 5.78 -13.12
C LEU A 57 -20.52 5.71 -14.00
N PRO A 58 -20.98 6.84 -14.56
CA PRO A 58 -22.06 6.82 -15.53
C PRO A 58 -21.68 5.89 -16.70
N THR A 59 -22.65 5.15 -17.22
CA THR A 59 -22.45 4.22 -18.35
C THR A 59 -21.78 4.95 -19.53
N LEU A 60 -20.98 4.23 -20.32
CA LEU A 60 -20.23 4.81 -21.46
C LEU A 60 -21.11 5.67 -22.38
N GLU A 61 -22.36 5.27 -22.58
CA GLU A 61 -23.39 5.98 -23.37
C GLU A 61 -23.75 7.36 -22.78
N THR A 62 -23.81 7.47 -21.46
CA THR A 62 -24.07 8.74 -20.77
C THR A 62 -22.85 9.67 -20.75
N ILE A 63 -21.63 9.13 -20.76
CA ILE A 63 -20.38 9.91 -20.81
C ILE A 63 -20.16 10.53 -22.21
N ARG A 64 -20.59 9.83 -23.28
CA ARG A 64 -20.27 10.20 -24.67
C ARG A 64 -21.36 11.01 -25.40
N ARG A 65 -22.30 11.62 -24.69
CA ARG A 65 -23.35 12.47 -25.33
C ARG A 65 -22.79 13.67 -26.11
N ASP A 66 -21.57 14.09 -25.80
CA ASP A 66 -20.86 15.21 -26.43
C ASP A 66 -20.17 14.83 -27.75
N ARG A 67 -20.03 13.53 -28.06
CA ARG A 67 -19.39 13.06 -29.29
C ARG A 67 -20.42 12.33 -30.15
N PRO A 68 -20.65 12.75 -31.41
CA PRO A 68 -21.43 11.96 -32.34
C PRO A 68 -20.66 10.66 -32.60
N THR A 69 -21.10 9.57 -31.99
CA THR A 69 -20.73 8.23 -32.45
C THR A 69 -21.35 8.08 -33.83
N TRP A 70 -20.55 7.84 -34.86
CA TRP A 70 -21.05 7.54 -36.19
C TRP A 70 -21.98 6.32 -36.08
N GLU A 71 -23.29 6.56 -36.14
CA GLU A 71 -24.29 5.51 -36.25
C GLU A 71 -24.00 4.76 -37.56
N SER A 72 -23.80 3.45 -37.45
CA SER A 72 -23.73 2.51 -38.58
C SER A 72 -25.02 1.72 -38.66
#